data_AF-A0A428SQ48-F1
#
_entry.id   AF-A0A428SQ48-F1
#
_cell.length_a   1.000
_cell.length_b   1.000
_cell.length_c   1.000
_cell.angle_alpha   90.00
_cell.angle_beta   90.00
_cell.angle_gamma   90.00
#
_symmetry.space_group_name_H-M   'P 1'
#
loop_
_entity.id
_entity.type
_entity.pdbx_description
1 polymer ?
#
loop_
_entity_poly.entity_id
_entity_poly.type
_entity_poly.pdbx_seq_one_letter_code
_entity_poly.pdbx_strand_id
1 'polypeptide(L)'
;MLRSGEHPVALTHGDLNEMNILVDPASGKITGVVDWAEASFQPFGFALYALDNALGSMGPSGWEYFDNADYLRDEFWSTFSKLVGGAVRV
;
A
#
# COMPACT_ATOMS: atom_id res chain seq x y z
N MET A 1 8.99 -12.06 -7.67
CA MET A 1 9.66 -12.02 -9.00
C MET A 1 8.68 -11.39 -9.97
N LEU A 2 8.78 -10.09 -10.19
CA LEU A 2 7.87 -9.33 -11.07
C LEU A 2 8.12 -9.75 -12.53
N ARG A 3 7.07 -10.20 -13.23
CA ARG A 3 7.17 -10.67 -14.63
C ARG A 3 7.13 -9.48 -15.59
N SER A 4 8.07 -9.45 -16.52
CA SER A 4 8.19 -8.53 -17.64
C SER A 4 6.98 -8.57 -18.58
N GLY A 5 6.26 -7.45 -18.63
CA GLY A 5 5.26 -7.06 -19.63
C GLY A 5 4.71 -5.72 -19.17
N GLU A 6 4.94 -4.65 -19.94
CA GLU A 6 4.76 -3.23 -19.59
C GLU A 6 3.68 -2.99 -18.52
N HIS A 7 4.11 -2.83 -17.27
CA HIS A 7 3.20 -2.41 -16.21
C HIS A 7 2.60 -1.07 -16.64
N PRO A 8 1.27 -0.90 -16.60
CA PRO A 8 0.66 0.37 -16.98
C PRO A 8 1.28 1.48 -16.14
N VAL A 9 1.74 2.54 -16.80
CA VAL A 9 2.25 3.71 -16.10
C VAL A 9 1.06 4.47 -15.54
N ALA A 10 1.09 4.75 -14.23
CA ALA A 10 0.05 5.47 -13.53
C ALA A 10 0.66 6.62 -12.72
N LEU A 11 -0.14 7.66 -12.47
CA LEU A 11 0.22 8.66 -11.47
C LEU A 11 0.23 7.98 -10.09
N THR A 12 1.35 8.03 -9.40
CA THR A 12 1.56 7.48 -8.05
C THR A 12 1.96 8.60 -7.08
N HIS A 13 1.73 8.39 -5.78
CA HIS A 13 1.96 9.38 -4.71
C HIS A 13 3.43 9.78 -4.52
N GLY A 14 4.38 8.88 -4.82
CA GLY A 14 5.82 9.10 -4.59
C GLY A 14 6.27 8.77 -3.17
N ASP A 15 5.53 9.22 -2.15
CA ASP A 15 5.81 8.92 -0.74
C ASP A 15 4.54 8.49 0.03
N LEU A 16 3.93 7.36 -0.35
CA LEU A 16 2.74 6.86 0.35
C LEU A 16 3.16 6.12 1.62
N ASN A 17 2.94 6.75 2.78
CA ASN A 17 3.18 6.17 4.10
C ASN A 17 2.08 6.59 5.10
N GLU A 18 2.12 6.04 6.31
CA GLU A 18 1.13 6.24 7.37
C GLU A 18 0.96 7.70 7.81
N MET A 19 1.99 8.54 7.66
CA MET A 19 1.92 9.97 7.98
C MET A 19 1.12 10.76 6.93
N ASN A 20 0.99 10.21 5.73
CA ASN A 20 0.32 10.84 4.59
C ASN A 20 -1.12 10.31 4.36
N ILE A 21 -1.61 9.42 5.23
CA ILE A 21 -2.97 8.85 5.17
C ILE A 21 -3.80 9.37 6.34
N LEU A 22 -4.88 10.10 6.04
CA LEU A 22 -5.81 10.59 7.05
C LEU A 22 -6.88 9.53 7.34
N VAL A 23 -7.12 9.26 8.62
CA VAL A 23 -8.07 8.25 9.08
C VAL A 23 -9.08 8.89 10.03
N ASP A 24 -10.36 8.56 9.89
CA ASP A 24 -11.37 8.89 10.90
C ASP A 24 -11.13 8.05 12.16
N PRO A 25 -10.84 8.68 13.33
CA PRO A 25 -10.50 7.94 14.54
C PRO A 25 -11.65 7.08 15.07
N ALA A 26 -12.90 7.38 14.72
CA ALA A 26 -14.06 6.62 15.19
C ALA A 26 -14.28 5.33 14.38
N SER A 27 -14.15 5.39 13.05
CA SER A 27 -14.46 4.26 12.16
C SER A 27 -13.24 3.56 11.56
N GLY A 28 -12.05 4.15 11.65
CA GLY A 28 -10.84 3.64 10.99
C GLY A 28 -10.86 3.80 9.46
N LYS A 29 -11.83 4.53 8.89
CA LYS A 29 -11.90 4.76 7.44
C LYS A 29 -10.87 5.77 6.99
N ILE A 30 -10.22 5.49 5.86
CA ILE A 30 -9.39 6.47 5.16
C ILE A 30 -10.30 7.61 4.67
N THR A 31 -9.96 8.84 5.03
CA THR A 31 -10.70 10.06 4.69
C THR A 31 -9.93 10.95 3.71
N GLY A 32 -8.63 10.75 3.55
CA GLY A 32 -7.81 11.49 2.60
C GLY A 32 -6.39 10.96 2.49
N VAL A 33 -5.71 11.37 1.41
CA VAL A 33 -4.28 11.17 1.17
C VAL A 33 -3.67 12.52 0.85
N VAL A 34 -2.63 12.91 1.58
CA VAL A 34 -2.01 14.26 1.55
C VAL A 34 -0.53 14.17 1.18
N ASP A 35 0.09 15.32 0.90
CA ASP A 35 1.51 15.44 0.54
C ASP A 35 1.90 14.83 -0.82
N TRP A 36 1.22 15.31 -1.87
CA TRP A 36 1.45 14.89 -3.26
C TRP A 36 2.69 15.52 -3.93
N ALA A 37 3.62 16.10 -3.16
CA ALA A 37 4.77 16.81 -3.71
C ALA A 37 5.70 15.90 -4.54
N GLU A 38 5.77 14.61 -4.20
CA GLU A 38 6.59 13.60 -4.89
C GLU A 38 5.82 12.82 -5.97
N ALA A 39 4.60 13.22 -6.29
CA ALA A 39 3.77 12.49 -7.23
C ALA A 39 4.41 12.45 -8.63
N SER A 40 4.51 11.25 -9.19
CA SER A 40 5.13 11.04 -10.51
C SER A 40 4.47 9.90 -11.27
N PHE A 41 4.71 9.85 -12.58
CA PHE A 41 4.27 8.72 -13.40
C PHE A 41 5.26 7.55 -13.23
N GLN A 42 4.80 6.46 -12.62
CA GLN A 42 5.61 5.25 -12.35
C GLN A 42 4.84 3.98 -12.76
N PRO A 43 5.52 2.81 -12.83
CA PRO A 43 4.82 1.54 -12.97
C PRO A 43 3.72 1.36 -11.93
N PHE A 44 2.54 0.93 -12.36
CA PHE A 44 1.45 0.57 -11.46
C PHE A 44 1.94 -0.40 -10.38
N GLY A 45 1.58 -0.11 -9.14
CA GLY A 45 2.01 -0.86 -7.97
C GLY A 45 3.24 -0.29 -7.25
N PHE A 46 3.89 0.76 -7.78
CA PHE A 46 5.07 1.36 -7.14
C PHE A 46 4.84 1.77 -5.68
N ALA A 47 3.66 2.34 -5.35
CA ALA A 47 3.32 2.73 -3.98
C ALA A 47 2.83 1.58 -3.09
N LEU A 48 2.80 0.32 -3.55
CA LEU A 48 2.28 -0.80 -2.75
C LEU A 48 3.20 -1.19 -1.59
N TYR A 49 4.41 -0.64 -1.50
CA TYR A 49 5.23 -0.76 -0.29
C TYR A 49 4.53 -0.19 0.96
N ALA A 50 3.57 0.74 0.78
CA ALA A 50 2.75 1.28 1.84
C ALA A 50 1.97 0.21 2.61
N LEU A 51 1.72 -0.96 1.99
CA LEU A 51 1.10 -2.09 2.68
C LEU A 51 1.98 -2.55 3.85
N ASP A 52 3.27 -2.76 3.64
CA ASP A 52 4.14 -3.23 4.72
C ASP A 52 4.24 -2.18 5.83
N ASN A 53 4.31 -0.89 5.47
CA ASN A 53 4.27 0.20 6.46
C ASN A 53 3.00 0.18 7.33
N ALA A 54 1.85 -0.21 6.76
CA ALA A 54 0.59 -0.32 7.50
C ALA A 54 0.51 -1.57 8.40
N LEU A 55 1.38 -2.57 8.19
CA LEU A 55 1.32 -3.87 8.87
C LEU A 55 2.37 -4.02 9.98
N GLY A 56 3.20 -3.02 10.20
CA GLY A 56 4.25 -3.08 11.22
C GLY A 56 4.73 -1.70 11.63
N SER A 57 5.77 -1.69 12.45
CA SER A 57 6.43 -0.47 12.89
C SER A 57 7.90 -0.73 13.22
N MET A 58 8.71 0.33 13.21
CA MET A 58 10.10 0.25 13.62
C MET A 58 10.21 0.26 15.14
N GLY A 59 10.67 -0.85 15.73
CA GLY A 59 10.97 -1.01 17.15
C GLY A 59 12.48 -0.94 17.44
N PRO A 60 12.88 -1.06 18.72
CA PRO A 60 14.29 -1.06 19.13
C PRO A 60 15.12 -2.20 18.50
N SER A 61 14.48 -3.29 18.11
CA SER A 61 15.11 -4.47 17.51
C SER A 61 15.01 -4.50 15.98
N GLY A 62 14.50 -3.43 15.36
CA GLY A 62 14.23 -3.35 13.93
C GLY A 62 12.74 -3.40 13.61
N TRP A 63 12.42 -3.79 12.38
CA TRP A 63 11.04 -3.87 11.91
C TRP A 63 10.28 -5.00 12.58
N GLU A 64 9.12 -4.69 13.16
CA GLU A 64 8.23 -5.64 13.81
C GLU A 64 6.83 -5.55 13.19
N TYR A 65 6.29 -6.69 12.75
CA TYR A 65 4.92 -6.77 12.25
C TYR A 65 3.92 -6.93 13.39
N PHE A 66 2.71 -6.40 13.22
CA PHE A 66 1.62 -6.60 14.19
C PHE A 66 1.11 -8.04 14.17
N ASP A 67 0.51 -8.48 15.28
CA ASP A 67 0.02 -9.86 15.47
C ASP A 67 -0.93 -10.35 14.35
N ASN A 68 -1.69 -9.44 13.74
CA ASN A 68 -2.65 -9.71 12.68
C ASN A 68 -2.13 -9.37 11.26
N ALA A 69 -0.83 -9.11 11.10
CA ALA A 69 -0.26 -8.64 9.84
C ALA A 69 -0.52 -9.61 8.67
N ASP A 70 -0.37 -10.92 8.89
CA ASP A 70 -0.59 -11.92 7.85
C ASP A 70 -2.05 -11.97 7.39
N TYR A 71 -2.99 -11.93 8.33
CA TYR A 71 -4.42 -11.87 8.02
C TYR A 71 -4.76 -10.62 7.20
N LEU A 72 -4.28 -9.45 7.61
CA LEU A 72 -4.54 -8.19 6.91
C LEU A 72 -3.87 -8.14 5.53
N ARG A 73 -2.68 -8.72 5.38
CA ARG A 73 -1.99 -8.86 4.09
C ARG A 73 -2.81 -9.71 3.13
N ASP A 74 -3.34 -10.84 3.59
CA ASP A 74 -4.20 -11.72 2.78
C ASP A 74 -5.50 -11.02 2.38
N GLU A 75 -6.16 -10.31 3.31
CA GLU A 75 -7.36 -9.53 3.03
C GLU A 75 -7.10 -8.42 2.02
N PHE A 76 -5.96 -7.71 2.14
CA PHE A 76 -5.54 -6.70 1.18
C PHE A 76 -5.38 -7.28 -0.22
N TRP A 77 -4.59 -8.34 -0.39
CA TRP A 77 -4.34 -8.92 -1.72
C TRP A 77 -5.58 -9.58 -2.33
N SER A 78 -6.43 -10.20 -1.51
CA SER A 78 -7.74 -10.74 -1.91
C SER A 78 -8.64 -9.63 -2.47
N THR A 79 -8.73 -8.51 -1.76
CA THR A 79 -9.56 -7.36 -2.16
C THR A 79 -8.98 -6.63 -3.37
N PHE A 80 -7.69 -6.34 -3.35
CA PHE A 80 -6.96 -5.69 -4.44
C PHE A 80 -7.13 -6.47 -5.74
N SER A 81 -6.87 -7.79 -5.72
CA SER A 81 -7.00 -8.66 -6.90
C SER A 81 -8.42 -8.65 -7.48
N LYS A 82 -9.45 -8.63 -6.62
CA LYS A 82 -10.85 -8.53 -7.07
C LYS A 82 -11.14 -7.20 -7.74
N LEU A 83 -10.64 -6.09 -7.20
CA LEU A 83 -10.89 -4.74 -7.72
C LEU A 83 -10.15 -4.45 -9.03
N VAL A 84 -8.94 -4.99 -9.20
CA VAL A 84 -8.13 -4.80 -10.41
C VAL A 84 -8.44 -5.80 -11.53
N GLY A 85 -9.50 -6.61 -11.41
CA GLY A 85 -9.99 -7.50 -12.48
C GLY A 85 -9.39 -8.91 -12.48
N GLY A 86 -8.93 -9.43 -11.34
CA GLY A 86 -8.66 -10.85 -11.11
C GLY A 86 -7.34 -11.41 -11.68
N ALA A 87 -6.55 -10.61 -12.41
CA ALA A 87 -5.37 -11.09 -13.11
C ALA A 87 -4.06 -10.32 -12.84
N VAL A 88 -4.04 -9.40 -11.87
CA VAL A 88 -2.75 -8.83 -11.42
C VAL A 88 -2.19 -9.76 -10.34
N ARG A 89 -1.34 -10.70 -10.75
CA ARG A 89 -0.42 -11.39 -9.83
C ARG A 89 0.77 -10.47 -9.62
N VAL A 90 0.81 -9.77 -8.48
CA VAL A 90 1.98 -9.00 -8.02
C VAL A 90 3.05 -9.97 -7.53
#